data_AF-A0A9Q3GC61-F1
#
_entry.id   AF-A0A9Q3GC61-F1
#
_cell.length_a   1.000
_cell.length_b   1.000
_cell.length_c   1.000
_cell.angle_alpha   90.00
_cell.angle_beta   90.00
_cell.angle_gamma   90.00
#
_symmetry.space_group_name_H-M   'P 1'
#
loop_
_entity.id
_entity.type
_entity.pdbx_description
1 polymer ?
#
loop_
_entity_poly.entity_id
_entity_poly.type
_entity_poly.pdbx_seq_one_letter_code
_entity_poly.pdbx_strand_id
1 'polypeptide(L)'
;MPKQISVISSLKDTYKEEFVANQLVEAQINPSLSPNMRHDLIDVLYPYENAFASDNELLGTIKGHEVDITLNIDRPYPPVLRRPAYPASPRGREALEKNMQELDQLGVLRKVGHNEDIEVTTPVIISWNNDK
;
A
#
# COMPACT_ATOMS: atom_id res chain seq x y z
N MET A 1 22.72 -22.76 -33.00
CA MET A 1 22.31 -22.66 -31.58
C MET A 1 21.29 -21.52 -31.43
N PRO A 2 20.00 -21.81 -31.14
CA PRO A 2 18.99 -20.77 -30.91
C PRO A 2 18.28 -20.84 -29.52
N LYS A 3 18.81 -21.60 -28.55
CA LYS A 3 18.10 -21.88 -27.27
C LYS A 3 17.93 -20.69 -26.33
N GLN A 4 18.75 -19.65 -26.41
CA GLN A 4 18.66 -18.52 -25.46
C GLN A 4 17.53 -17.53 -25.79
N ILE A 5 17.20 -17.35 -27.08
CA ILE A 5 16.18 -16.36 -27.50
C ILE A 5 14.77 -16.84 -27.15
N SER A 6 14.49 -18.15 -27.31
CA SER A 6 13.17 -18.72 -27.00
C SER A 6 12.83 -18.70 -25.51
N VAL A 7 13.84 -18.78 -24.64
CA VAL A 7 13.65 -18.77 -23.19
C VAL A 7 13.32 -17.36 -22.68
N ILE A 8 13.93 -16.32 -23.27
CA ILE A 8 13.66 -14.93 -22.88
C ILE A 8 12.26 -14.49 -23.34
N SER A 9 11.81 -14.92 -24.53
CA SER A 9 10.44 -14.64 -24.98
C SER A 9 9.42 -15.34 -24.08
N SER A 10 9.62 -16.62 -23.75
CA SER A 10 8.69 -17.35 -22.88
C SER A 10 8.59 -16.75 -21.47
N LEU A 11 9.70 -16.23 -20.93
CA LEU A 11 9.70 -15.57 -19.62
C LEU A 11 8.91 -14.26 -19.63
N LYS A 12 9.03 -13.45 -20.69
CA LYS A 12 8.25 -12.21 -20.84
C LYS A 12 6.75 -12.48 -20.90
N ASP A 13 6.36 -13.55 -21.59
CA ASP A 13 4.97 -13.96 -21.68
C ASP A 13 4.43 -14.40 -20.29
N THR A 14 5.25 -15.08 -19.48
CA THR A 14 4.90 -15.45 -18.10
C THR A 14 4.66 -14.24 -17.21
N TYR A 15 5.53 -13.22 -17.24
CA TYR A 15 5.34 -12.01 -16.43
C TYR A 15 4.11 -11.19 -16.86
N LYS A 16 3.83 -11.14 -18.17
CA LYS A 16 2.62 -10.48 -18.70
C LYS A 16 1.35 -11.21 -18.24
N GLU A 17 1.37 -12.54 -18.17
CA GLU A 17 0.27 -13.33 -17.61
C GLU A 17 0.07 -13.06 -16.11
N GLU A 18 1.15 -12.94 -15.33
CA GLU A 18 1.09 -12.56 -13.91
C GLU A 18 0.51 -11.15 -13.71
N PHE A 19 0.91 -10.17 -14.54
CA PHE A 19 0.33 -8.82 -14.53
C PHE A 19 -1.19 -8.86 -14.74
N VAL A 20 -1.67 -9.63 -15.72
CA VAL A 20 -3.10 -9.79 -15.99
C VAL A 20 -3.81 -10.48 -14.83
N ALA A 21 -3.20 -11.52 -14.27
CA ALA A 21 -3.79 -12.36 -13.23
C ALA A 21 -3.76 -11.75 -11.83
N ASN A 22 -2.91 -10.74 -11.58
CA ASN A 22 -2.77 -10.12 -10.26
C ASN A 22 -3.19 -8.65 -10.24
N GLN A 23 -2.79 -7.85 -11.23
CA GLN A 23 -3.05 -6.40 -11.22
C GLN A 23 -4.29 -5.98 -12.02
N LEU A 24 -4.67 -6.73 -13.06
CA LEU A 24 -5.85 -6.42 -13.87
C LEU A 24 -7.11 -7.23 -13.51
N VAL A 25 -7.10 -7.98 -12.40
CA VAL A 25 -8.24 -8.81 -11.97
C VAL A 25 -9.49 -7.96 -11.73
N GLU A 26 -9.31 -6.83 -11.06
CA GLU A 26 -10.41 -5.90 -10.74
C GLU A 26 -10.66 -4.88 -11.86
N ALA A 27 -9.85 -4.90 -12.93
CA ALA A 27 -9.99 -3.97 -14.03
C ALA A 27 -11.27 -4.25 -14.83
N GLN A 28 -12.16 -3.26 -14.87
CA GLN A 28 -13.38 -3.32 -15.67
C GLN A 28 -13.08 -2.99 -17.14
N ILE A 29 -12.46 -3.94 -17.85
CA ILE A 29 -12.22 -3.85 -19.28
C ILE A 29 -13.54 -4.03 -20.04
N ASN A 30 -13.81 -3.17 -21.01
CA ASN A 30 -15.04 -3.21 -21.81
C ASN A 30 -15.27 -4.61 -22.43
N PRO A 31 -16.40 -5.29 -22.13
CA PRO A 31 -16.67 -6.65 -22.61
C PRO A 31 -16.92 -6.74 -24.11
N SER A 32 -17.19 -5.62 -24.80
CA SER A 32 -17.38 -5.59 -26.25
C SER A 32 -16.08 -5.65 -27.05
N LEU A 33 -14.92 -5.63 -26.39
CA LEU A 33 -13.63 -5.77 -27.06
C LEU A 33 -13.44 -7.20 -27.57
N SER A 34 -12.99 -7.33 -28.82
CA SER A 34 -12.59 -8.63 -29.36
C SER A 34 -11.36 -9.17 -28.61
N PRO A 35 -11.10 -10.49 -28.64
CA PRO A 35 -9.93 -11.08 -28.00
C PRO A 35 -8.61 -10.44 -28.45
N ASN A 36 -8.50 -10.11 -29.74
CA ASN A 36 -7.30 -9.46 -30.30
C ASN A 36 -7.12 -8.05 -29.73
N MET A 37 -8.19 -7.25 -29.70
CA MET A 37 -8.14 -5.89 -29.14
C MET A 37 -7.83 -5.89 -27.64
N ARG A 38 -8.31 -6.90 -26.91
CA ARG A 38 -7.96 -7.09 -25.50
C ARG A 38 -6.48 -7.41 -25.34
N HIS A 39 -5.91 -8.23 -26.23
CA HIS A 39 -4.49 -8.53 -26.23
C HIS A 39 -3.67 -7.27 -26.51
N ASP A 40 -4.02 -6.52 -27.55
CA ASP A 40 -3.37 -5.26 -27.92
C ASP A 40 -3.44 -4.23 -26.76
N LEU A 41 -4.57 -4.17 -26.06
CA LEU A 41 -4.71 -3.33 -24.87
C LEU A 41 -3.73 -3.75 -23.78
N ILE A 42 -3.65 -5.04 -23.46
CA ILE A 42 -2.71 -5.54 -22.44
C ILE A 42 -1.26 -5.25 -22.87
N ASP A 43 -0.93 -5.36 -24.15
CA ASP A 43 0.39 -4.98 -24.68
C ASP A 43 0.73 -3.51 -24.46
N VAL A 44 -0.27 -2.62 -24.52
CA VAL A 44 -0.10 -1.20 -24.25
C VAL A 44 0.04 -0.93 -22.74
N LEU A 45 -0.67 -1.67 -21.90
CA LEU A 45 -0.68 -1.45 -20.45
C LEU A 45 0.55 -2.03 -19.75
N TYR A 46 1.01 -3.20 -20.18
CA TYR A 46 2.08 -3.95 -19.52
C TYR A 46 3.40 -3.16 -19.32
N PRO A 47 3.88 -2.35 -20.28
CA PRO A 47 5.05 -1.49 -20.07
C PRO A 47 4.91 -0.48 -18.92
N TYR A 48 3.67 -0.21 -18.47
CA TYR A 48 3.34 0.72 -17.40
C TYR A 48 2.77 0.01 -16.17
N GLU A 49 3.10 -1.27 -15.94
CA GLU A 49 2.62 -2.05 -14.79
C GLU A 49 2.78 -1.32 -13.45
N ASN A 50 3.89 -0.61 -13.23
CA ASN A 50 4.16 0.15 -12.00
C ASN A 50 3.25 1.38 -11.80
N ALA A 51 2.43 1.74 -12.79
CA ALA A 51 1.43 2.80 -12.64
C ALA A 51 0.10 2.28 -12.06
N PHE A 52 -0.06 0.96 -11.96
CA PHE A 52 -1.23 0.32 -11.38
C PHE A 52 -0.99 0.04 -9.90
N ALA A 53 -2.04 0.16 -9.09
CA ALA A 53 -1.95 -0.17 -7.68
C ALA A 53 -1.68 -1.67 -7.50
N SER A 54 -0.76 -2.01 -6.60
CA SER A 54 -0.48 -3.39 -6.21
C SER A 54 -0.40 -3.49 -4.69
N ASP A 55 -0.88 -4.60 -4.15
CA ASP A 55 -0.82 -4.90 -2.72
C ASP A 55 0.62 -5.14 -2.21
N ASN A 56 1.57 -5.32 -3.13
CA ASN A 56 2.97 -5.63 -2.82
C ASN A 56 3.87 -4.38 -2.72
N GLU A 57 3.35 -3.20 -3.09
CA GLU A 57 4.11 -1.95 -3.08
C GLU A 57 3.64 -1.03 -1.96
N LEU A 58 4.59 -0.37 -1.30
CA LEU A 58 4.28 0.58 -0.23
C LEU A 58 3.56 1.80 -0.82
N LEU A 59 2.35 2.06 -0.32
CA LEU A 59 1.58 3.23 -0.73
C LEU A 59 2.27 4.51 -0.26
N GLY A 60 2.46 5.47 -1.17
CA GLY A 60 2.73 6.86 -0.80
C GLY A 60 4.18 7.22 -0.47
N THR A 61 5.17 6.41 -0.82
CA THR A 61 6.59 6.81 -0.69
C THR A 61 7.03 7.75 -1.82
N ILE A 62 6.28 8.83 -2.08
CA ILE A 62 6.72 9.87 -3.01
C ILE A 62 7.80 10.70 -2.30
N LYS A 63 9.05 10.30 -2.50
CA LYS A 63 10.22 11.00 -1.95
C LYS A 63 10.23 12.46 -2.42
N GLY A 64 10.45 13.40 -1.50
CA GLY A 64 10.52 14.84 -1.78
C GLY A 64 9.20 15.59 -1.65
N HIS A 65 8.11 14.93 -1.25
CA HIS A 65 6.82 15.54 -0.94
C HIS A 65 6.42 15.33 0.53
N GLU A 66 7.40 15.17 1.41
CA GLU A 66 7.19 15.07 2.84
C GLU A 66 6.55 16.37 3.39
N VAL A 67 5.64 16.24 4.36
CA VAL A 67 4.94 17.39 4.96
C VAL A 67 5.53 17.64 6.34
N ASP A 68 6.22 18.77 6.48
CA ASP A 68 6.72 19.23 7.77
C ASP A 68 5.60 19.89 8.59
N ILE A 69 5.17 19.23 9.66
CA ILE A 69 4.18 19.78 10.59
C ILE A 69 4.90 20.32 11.83
N THR A 70 5.01 21.65 11.92
CA THR A 70 5.57 22.29 13.11
C THR A 70 4.54 22.33 14.24
N LEU A 71 4.90 21.78 15.41
CA LEU A 71 4.06 21.82 16.60
C LEU A 71 4.24 23.16 17.33
N ASN A 72 3.13 23.81 17.71
CA ASN A 72 3.12 25.07 18.47
C ASN A 72 3.14 24.85 20.00
N ILE A 73 3.58 23.68 20.47
CA ILE A 73 3.60 23.31 21.90
C ILE A 73 4.99 22.82 22.27
N ASP A 74 5.39 22.96 23.54
CA ASP A 74 6.67 22.47 24.04
C ASP A 74 6.62 21.00 24.48
N ARG A 75 7.79 20.35 24.55
CA ARG A 75 7.96 18.97 25.05
C ARG A 75 7.36 18.79 26.46
N PRO A 76 6.87 17.59 26.82
CA PRO A 76 7.01 16.31 26.13
C PRO A 76 5.94 16.05 25.06
N TYR A 77 6.37 15.41 23.96
CA TYR A 77 5.49 14.94 22.89
C TYR A 77 5.27 13.43 22.99
N PRO A 78 4.13 12.91 22.50
CA PRO A 78 2.90 13.65 22.16
C PRO A 78 2.18 14.15 23.44
N PRO A 79 1.32 15.19 23.34
CA PRO A 79 0.52 15.61 24.47
C PRO A 79 -0.34 14.44 24.97
N VAL A 80 -0.32 14.22 26.29
CA VAL A 80 -1.07 13.13 26.92
C VAL A 80 -2.55 13.25 26.55
N LEU A 81 -3.12 12.17 25.99
CA LEU A 81 -4.54 12.09 25.72
C LEU A 81 -5.31 12.28 27.03
N ARG A 82 -6.14 13.32 27.10
CA ARG A 82 -6.94 13.63 28.29
C ARG A 82 -7.99 12.56 28.59
N ARG A 83 -8.31 11.69 27.63
CA ARG A 83 -9.31 10.63 27.74
C ARG A 83 -8.83 9.38 26.99
N PRO A 84 -9.13 8.17 27.51
CA PRO A 84 -8.92 6.95 26.75
C PRO A 84 -9.79 6.96 25.49
N ALA A 85 -9.38 6.21 24.48
CA ALA A 85 -10.23 5.95 23.32
C ALA A 85 -11.56 5.31 23.79
N TYR A 86 -12.65 5.70 23.15
CA TYR A 86 -13.95 5.09 23.41
C TYR A 86 -13.89 3.60 23.07
N PRO A 87 -14.51 2.72 23.88
CA PRO A 87 -14.51 1.30 23.60
C PRO A 87 -15.28 1.04 22.29
N ALA A 88 -14.60 0.43 21.32
CA ALA A 88 -15.25 -0.08 20.13
C ALA A 88 -16.04 -1.36 20.45
N SER A 89 -17.12 -1.59 19.72
CA SER A 89 -17.88 -2.85 19.80
C SER A 89 -17.01 -4.03 19.34
N PRO A 90 -17.31 -5.28 19.73
CA PRO A 90 -16.52 -6.45 19.30
C PRO A 90 -16.36 -6.53 17.77
N ARG A 91 -17.47 -6.37 17.03
CA ARG A 91 -17.47 -6.31 15.56
C ARG A 91 -16.68 -5.13 15.02
N GLY A 92 -16.74 -3.98 15.70
CA GLY A 92 -15.95 -2.80 15.34
C GLY A 92 -14.45 -3.03 15.52
N ARG A 93 -14.04 -3.70 16.61
CA ARG A 93 -12.64 -4.05 16.86
C ARG A 93 -12.10 -4.99 15.79
N GLU A 94 -12.84 -6.04 15.42
CA GLU A 94 -12.41 -6.98 14.39
C GLU A 94 -12.19 -6.29 13.03
N ALA A 95 -13.12 -5.41 12.63
CA ALA A 95 -12.98 -4.66 11.38
C ALA A 95 -11.82 -3.65 11.43
N LEU A 96 -11.64 -2.97 12.57
CA LEU A 96 -10.52 -2.04 12.76
C LEU A 96 -9.18 -2.76 12.72
N GLU A 97 -9.06 -3.92 13.38
CA GLU A 97 -7.84 -4.72 13.42
C GLU A 97 -7.41 -5.13 12.02
N LYS A 98 -8.36 -5.61 11.18
CA LYS A 98 -8.08 -5.95 9.79
C LYS A 98 -7.52 -4.75 9.02
N ASN A 99 -8.18 -3.60 9.11
CA ASN A 99 -7.76 -2.40 8.39
C ASN A 99 -6.40 -1.88 8.90
N MET A 100 -6.14 -1.96 10.21
CA MET A 100 -4.86 -1.57 10.81
C MET A 100 -3.72 -2.44 10.30
N GLN A 101 -3.94 -3.75 10.17
CA GLN A 101 -2.95 -4.69 9.63
C GLN A 101 -2.65 -4.40 8.15
N GLU A 102 -3.67 -4.11 7.33
CA GLU A 102 -3.48 -3.71 5.94
C GLU A 102 -2.64 -2.43 5.84
N LEU A 103 -2.94 -1.42 6.64
CA LEU A 103 -2.20 -0.15 6.63
C LEU A 103 -0.75 -0.29 7.12
N ASP A 104 -0.47 -1.21 8.05
CA ASP A 104 0.89 -1.55 8.50
C ASP A 104 1.68 -2.24 7.37
N GLN A 105 1.06 -3.20 6.68
CA GLN A 105 1.67 -3.90 5.52
C GLN A 105 1.98 -2.94 4.37
N LEU A 106 1.11 -1.97 4.13
CA LEU A 106 1.28 -0.94 3.09
C LEU A 106 2.29 0.15 3.48
N GLY A 107 2.87 0.10 4.69
CA GLY A 107 3.83 1.07 5.19
C GLY A 107 3.23 2.46 5.50
N VAL A 108 1.90 2.55 5.56
CA VAL A 108 1.18 3.77 5.90
C VAL A 108 1.20 3.99 7.41
N LEU A 109 1.08 2.91 8.19
CA LEU A 109 1.23 2.92 9.63
C LEU A 109 2.56 2.27 10.04
N ARG A 110 3.08 2.70 11.19
CA ARG A 110 4.24 2.09 11.83
C ARG A 110 4.07 2.14 13.33
N LYS A 111 4.38 1.04 14.01
CA LYS A 111 4.45 1.02 15.47
C LYS A 111 5.63 1.86 15.97
N VAL A 112 5.33 2.75 16.91
CA VAL A 112 6.29 3.63 17.56
C VAL A 112 6.50 3.19 19.01
N GLY A 113 7.77 3.11 19.43
CA GLY A 113 8.11 2.83 20.82
C GLY A 113 7.82 4.02 21.74
N HIS A 114 7.46 3.75 23.00
CA HIS A 114 7.18 4.79 24.01
C HIS A 114 8.33 5.78 24.25
N ASN A 115 9.57 5.40 23.93
CA ASN A 115 10.79 6.20 24.13
C ASN A 115 11.52 6.50 22.80
N GLU A 116 10.88 6.26 21.66
CA GLU A 116 11.48 6.53 20.36
C GLU A 116 11.43 8.03 20.07
N ASP A 117 12.59 8.67 19.95
CA ASP A 117 12.69 10.06 19.49
C ASP A 117 12.37 10.10 18.00
N ILE A 118 11.16 10.54 17.67
CA ILE A 118 10.72 10.72 16.29
C ILE A 118 10.85 12.19 15.92
N GLU A 119 11.65 12.46 14.89
CA GLU A 119 11.56 13.72 14.17
C GLU A 119 10.17 13.77 13.53
N VAL A 120 9.37 14.78 13.91
CA VAL A 120 7.96 14.95 13.50
C VAL A 120 7.90 15.46 12.04
N THR A 121 8.60 14.81 11.14
CA THR A 121 8.54 15.01 9.69
C THR A 121 7.62 13.98 9.02
N THR A 122 7.24 12.92 9.76
CA THR A 122 6.32 11.89 9.30
C THR A 122 4.98 12.05 10.04
N PRO A 123 3.83 12.10 9.35
CA PRO A 123 2.54 12.10 10.02
C PRO A 123 2.35 10.76 10.75
N VAL A 124 2.54 10.76 12.08
CA VAL A 124 2.36 9.58 12.93
C VAL A 124 0.96 9.60 13.53
N ILE A 125 0.17 8.56 13.25
CA ILE A 125 -1.05 8.27 14.02
C ILE A 125 -0.62 7.46 15.25
N ILE A 126 -0.65 8.08 16.44
CA ILE A 126 -0.33 7.41 17.70
C ILE A 126 -1.62 6.86 18.31
N SER A 127 -1.80 5.55 18.24
CA SER A 127 -2.87 4.83 18.95
C SER A 127 -2.32 4.07 20.17
N TRP A 128 -2.94 4.25 21.33
CA TRP A 128 -2.60 3.53 22.55
C TRP A 128 -3.27 2.15 22.57
N ASN A 129 -2.49 1.06 22.48
CA ASN A 129 -3.00 -0.28 22.81
C ASN A 129 -2.95 -0.46 24.32
N ASN A 130 -4.13 -0.48 24.95
CA ASN A 130 -4.28 -0.98 26.31
C ASN A 130 -4.49 -2.51 26.22
N ASP A 131 -3.40 -3.23 25.96
CA ASP A 131 -3.36 -4.65 26.28
C ASP A 131 -3.20 -4.77 27.79
N LYS A 132 -4.35 -4.87 28.47
CA LYS A 132 -4.45 -5.50 29.78
C LYS A 132 -4.84 -6.95 29.59
#